data_AF-A0A5E4LUE4-F1
#
_entry.id   AF-A0A5E4LUE4-F1
#
_cell.length_a   1.000
_cell.length_b   1.000
_cell.length_c   1.000
_cell.angle_alpha   90.00
_cell.angle_beta   90.00
_cell.angle_gamma   90.00
#
_symmetry.space_group_name_H-M   'P 1'
#
loop_
_entity.id
_entity.type
_entity.pdbx_description
1 polymer ?
#
loop_
_entity_poly.entity_id
_entity_poly.type
_entity_poly.pdbx_seq_one_letter_code
_entity_poly.pdbx_strand_id
1 'polypeptide(L)'
;MAERSNGLLEYIPGARPLLQQSSNGYPLEGFVQNIKDSIREYAEDAQNEVEKGHNFLQWVLTRVFEATEDDATDAIVDGANDQGIDAYLPVDFSEDKIYLFQSKYGTSHSTDAIVKFREDVKNLQSKDIAKMRPEIAHLVTQIREKNLKIECVYVTDQEVGEGNYDSVEVYDIDIIVRKLWDRIKKPAVGKKATIRLESRLRYQNTLLGILKLRELTNFVTKNRDYVFESNIRQWMQFKTTVNKGLRETLQESPQKFFYYNNGITIVVSDFEEVEDNVILLHSPQIVNGAQTSNSVLDHAKRTHNLEGSITVTIIKAADELDQNNITKYRNSQNAVRGKDLVSLMDFHKSIKSQMENFRYFYEIQAGSFDSKTKSKQAEFVGEPTYNKYLPDNHKKVIVAKDAIQAFVAGIEQRPTESYSSPAQFLPRGSKYDEVFNEKLKDDYRLLLYPYLAKEYVKRNLNYGKKGGHKTKRYATLFFVAVYFKILHEKILRTKGDFKEDIGKLEPVFKSVKLNQRILKLTDTVVTKFLDDTVVDDEMDAANTYHNFFSHHVWQDSMIRVIEKKIKQEDEEITGIQKIVQDLF
;
A
#
# COMPACT_ATOMS: atom_id res chain seq x y z
N MET A 1 16.66 43.66 30.44
CA MET A 1 17.23 42.32 30.63
C MET A 1 16.07 41.38 30.89
N ALA A 2 15.77 40.50 29.94
CA ALA A 2 14.82 39.40 30.10
C ALA A 2 15.35 38.24 29.25
N GLU A 3 15.50 37.09 29.90
CA GLU A 3 16.25 35.92 29.45
C GLU A 3 15.57 35.25 28.24
N ARG A 4 16.35 35.00 27.19
CA ARG A 4 15.98 34.06 26.13
C ARG A 4 16.20 32.65 26.68
N SER A 5 15.15 31.85 26.75
CA SER A 5 15.26 30.42 27.02
C SER A 5 15.89 29.72 25.81
N ASN A 6 17.21 29.51 25.87
CA ASN A 6 17.96 28.75 24.87
C ASN A 6 17.56 27.28 24.94
N GLY A 7 17.08 26.73 23.83
CA GLY A 7 16.75 25.31 23.69
C GLY A 7 18.02 24.43 23.67
N LEU A 8 17.88 23.19 24.16
CA LEU A 8 18.95 22.18 24.31
C LEU A 8 19.76 21.81 23.04
N LEU A 9 19.42 22.36 21.87
CA LEU A 9 20.00 22.02 20.58
C LEU A 9 21.23 22.86 20.17
N GLU A 10 21.55 23.96 20.87
CA GLU A 10 22.75 24.76 20.59
C GLU A 10 24.04 24.20 21.21
N TYR A 11 23.96 23.19 22.09
CA TYR A 11 25.13 22.61 22.76
C TYR A 11 25.70 21.35 22.07
N ILE A 12 25.20 20.98 20.89
CA ILE A 12 25.71 19.82 20.13
C ILE A 12 26.62 20.33 19.00
N PRO A 13 27.94 20.09 19.06
CA PRO A 13 28.85 20.40 17.95
C PRO A 13 28.42 19.64 16.69
N GLY A 14 28.14 20.35 15.59
CA GLY A 14 27.69 19.74 14.33
C GLY A 14 26.20 19.88 13.99
N ALA A 15 25.39 20.56 14.82
CA ALA A 15 23.96 20.78 14.54
C ALA A 15 23.67 21.79 13.40
N ARG A 16 24.57 22.77 13.16
CA ARG A 16 24.40 23.77 12.09
C ARG A 16 24.50 23.18 10.66
N PRO A 17 25.43 22.26 10.35
CA PRO A 17 25.44 21.54 9.07
C PRO A 17 24.18 20.72 8.78
N LEU A 18 23.62 20.06 9.81
CA LEU A 18 22.43 19.21 9.67
C LEU A 18 21.16 20.01 9.34
N LEU A 19 21.05 21.24 9.85
CA LEU A 19 19.94 22.15 9.53
C LEU A 19 20.05 22.77 8.12
N GLN A 20 21.24 22.82 7.52
CA GLN A 20 21.42 23.26 6.13
C GLN A 20 21.18 22.14 5.10
N GLN A 21 21.26 20.86 5.49
CA GLN A 21 21.01 19.74 4.58
C GLN A 21 19.52 19.45 4.32
N SER A 22 18.61 19.93 5.19
CA SER A 22 17.15 19.76 5.00
C SER A 22 16.52 20.67 3.94
N SER A 23 17.26 21.63 3.36
CA SER A 23 16.70 22.65 2.44
C SER A 23 16.85 22.34 0.94
N ASN A 24 17.56 21.29 0.54
CA ASN A 24 17.70 20.93 -0.87
C ASN A 24 16.86 19.68 -1.20
N GLY A 25 16.12 19.69 -2.31
CA GLY A 25 15.20 18.62 -2.73
C GLY A 25 15.82 17.22 -2.85
N TYR A 26 17.14 17.07 -2.76
CA TYR A 26 17.85 15.80 -2.89
C TYR A 26 17.62 14.81 -1.71
N PRO A 27 17.75 13.50 -1.99
CA PRO A 27 17.88 12.45 -0.97
C PRO A 27 19.01 12.73 0.01
N LEU A 28 18.79 12.49 1.30
CA LEU A 28 19.87 12.55 2.30
C LEU A 28 20.91 11.46 2.01
N GLU A 29 22.19 11.76 2.13
CA GLU A 29 23.28 10.80 1.84
C GLU A 29 23.12 9.49 2.62
N GLY A 30 22.75 9.56 3.91
CA GLY A 30 22.45 8.38 4.71
C GLY A 30 21.23 7.57 4.23
N PHE A 31 20.24 8.23 3.63
CA PHE A 31 19.10 7.55 3.01
C PHE A 31 19.52 6.84 1.72
N VAL A 32 20.29 7.51 0.86
CA VAL A 32 20.85 6.90 -0.36
C VAL A 32 21.64 5.64 -0.02
N GLN A 33 22.52 5.74 0.98
CA GLN A 33 23.33 4.60 1.41
C GLN A 33 22.46 3.47 1.96
N ASN A 34 21.44 3.77 2.78
CA ASN A 34 20.53 2.74 3.29
C ASN A 34 19.78 2.00 2.18
N ILE A 35 19.33 2.69 1.13
CA ILE A 35 18.67 2.04 -0.01
C ILE A 35 19.66 1.15 -0.78
N LYS A 36 20.87 1.65 -1.06
CA LYS A 36 21.93 0.87 -1.72
C LYS A 36 22.29 -0.38 -0.89
N ASP A 37 22.41 -0.24 0.42
CA ASP A 37 22.67 -1.36 1.33
C ASP A 37 21.49 -2.33 1.41
N SER A 38 20.24 -1.85 1.40
CA SER A 38 19.05 -2.71 1.39
C SER A 38 18.98 -3.56 0.11
N ILE A 39 19.29 -2.96 -1.05
CA ILE A 39 19.39 -3.69 -2.33
C ILE A 39 20.49 -4.76 -2.26
N ARG A 40 21.68 -4.39 -1.77
CA ARG A 40 22.82 -5.32 -1.64
C ARG A 40 22.50 -6.47 -0.71
N GLU A 41 21.98 -6.21 0.49
CA GLU A 41 21.57 -7.25 1.44
C GLU A 41 20.57 -8.24 0.81
N TYR A 42 19.59 -7.72 0.04
CA TYR A 42 18.59 -8.57 -0.61
C TYR A 42 19.18 -9.44 -1.74
N ALA A 43 20.16 -8.90 -2.47
CA ALA A 43 20.84 -9.62 -3.53
C ALA A 43 21.95 -10.57 -3.03
N GLU A 44 22.68 -10.22 -1.97
CA GLU A 44 23.85 -10.97 -1.47
C GLU A 44 23.49 -12.28 -0.74
N ASP A 45 22.23 -12.45 -0.31
CA ASP A 45 21.71 -13.73 0.21
C ASP A 45 21.61 -14.83 -0.89
N ALA A 46 21.86 -14.49 -2.16
CA ALA A 46 21.78 -15.39 -3.31
C ALA A 46 23.03 -16.28 -3.52
N GLN A 47 22.81 -17.50 -4.01
CA GLN A 47 23.87 -18.49 -4.26
C GLN A 47 24.60 -18.30 -5.60
N ASN A 48 24.01 -17.56 -6.55
CA ASN A 48 24.58 -17.32 -7.88
C ASN A 48 24.08 -16.01 -8.51
N GLU A 49 24.70 -15.57 -9.61
CA GLU A 49 24.40 -14.30 -10.29
C GLU A 49 22.97 -14.22 -10.86
N VAL A 50 22.37 -15.35 -11.25
CA VAL A 50 20.98 -15.37 -11.73
C VAL A 50 20.01 -15.09 -10.56
N GLU A 51 20.24 -15.73 -9.42
CA GLU A 51 19.45 -15.52 -8.21
C GLU A 51 19.65 -14.09 -7.64
N LYS A 52 20.83 -13.48 -7.81
CA LYS A 52 21.05 -12.06 -7.49
C LYS A 52 20.16 -11.14 -8.31
N GLY A 53 20.12 -11.33 -9.64
CA GLY A 53 19.28 -10.55 -10.54
C GLY A 53 17.79 -10.71 -10.23
N HIS A 54 17.38 -11.94 -9.91
CA HIS A 54 16.02 -12.27 -9.48
C HIS A 54 15.63 -11.55 -8.19
N ASN A 55 16.47 -11.64 -7.15
CA ASN A 55 16.23 -10.98 -5.86
C ASN A 55 16.18 -9.46 -5.99
N PHE A 56 17.06 -8.87 -6.83
CA PHE A 56 17.02 -7.44 -7.13
C PHE A 56 15.69 -7.04 -7.78
N LEU A 57 15.23 -7.79 -8.80
CA LEU A 57 13.94 -7.52 -9.44
C LEU A 57 12.79 -7.64 -8.43
N GLN A 58 12.77 -8.69 -7.59
CA GLN A 58 11.76 -8.83 -6.55
C GLN A 58 11.76 -7.65 -5.57
N TRP A 59 12.94 -7.16 -5.17
CA TRP A 59 13.06 -5.97 -4.33
C TRP A 59 12.47 -4.73 -5.02
N VAL A 60 12.76 -4.53 -6.31
CA VAL A 60 12.21 -3.41 -7.10
C VAL A 60 10.69 -3.51 -7.22
N LEU A 61 10.15 -4.68 -7.57
CA LEU A 61 8.70 -4.87 -7.72
C LEU A 61 7.97 -4.59 -6.41
N THR A 62 8.51 -5.05 -5.27
CA THR A 62 7.88 -4.87 -3.95
C THR A 62 8.06 -3.46 -3.38
N ARG A 63 9.25 -2.86 -3.49
CA ARG A 63 9.55 -1.56 -2.86
C ARG A 63 9.23 -0.38 -3.76
N VAL A 64 9.53 -0.47 -5.05
CA VAL A 64 9.36 0.62 -6.01
C VAL A 64 7.98 0.56 -6.68
N PHE A 65 7.47 -0.63 -6.98
CA PHE A 65 6.17 -0.82 -7.65
C PHE A 65 5.05 -1.31 -6.71
N GLU A 66 5.32 -1.48 -5.42
CA GLU A 66 4.33 -1.79 -4.38
C GLU A 66 3.54 -3.10 -4.65
N ALA A 67 4.15 -4.03 -5.40
CA ALA A 67 3.67 -5.41 -5.52
C ALA A 67 3.74 -6.12 -4.16
N THR A 68 2.85 -7.08 -3.90
CA THR A 68 3.05 -7.96 -2.73
C THR A 68 4.24 -8.86 -2.98
N GLU A 69 4.76 -9.50 -1.94
CA GLU A 69 5.78 -10.52 -2.16
C GLU A 69 5.29 -11.64 -3.08
N ASP A 70 4.02 -12.03 -2.94
CA ASP A 70 3.40 -13.09 -3.74
C ASP A 70 3.17 -12.60 -5.19
N ASP A 71 2.63 -11.39 -5.39
CA ASP A 71 2.47 -10.78 -6.73
C ASP A 71 3.82 -10.63 -7.43
N ALA A 72 4.83 -10.11 -6.73
CA ALA A 72 6.17 -9.94 -7.28
C ALA A 72 6.81 -11.28 -7.63
N THR A 73 6.57 -12.30 -6.81
CA THR A 73 7.05 -13.66 -7.04
C THR A 73 6.34 -14.28 -8.26
N ASP A 74 5.03 -14.13 -8.40
CA ASP A 74 4.25 -14.66 -9.51
C ASP A 74 4.47 -13.87 -10.82
N ALA A 75 4.81 -12.58 -10.72
CA ALA A 75 5.10 -11.71 -11.85
C ALA A 75 6.39 -12.06 -12.60
N ILE A 76 7.36 -12.65 -11.91
CA ILE A 76 8.67 -12.97 -12.48
C ILE A 76 8.57 -14.22 -13.36
N VAL A 77 9.10 -14.11 -14.58
CA VAL A 77 9.09 -15.14 -15.60
C VAL A 77 10.50 -15.70 -15.80
N ASP A 78 10.87 -16.72 -15.04
CA ASP A 78 12.18 -17.37 -15.17
C ASP A 78 12.24 -18.31 -16.39
N GLY A 79 13.31 -18.26 -17.19
CA GLY A 79 13.71 -19.34 -18.10
C GLY A 79 14.32 -18.90 -19.44
N ALA A 80 15.06 -19.80 -20.10
CA ALA A 80 15.61 -19.55 -21.44
C ALA A 80 14.48 -19.22 -22.45
N ASN A 81 14.74 -18.30 -23.38
CA ASN A 81 13.80 -17.86 -24.41
C ASN A 81 12.62 -17.00 -23.88
N ASP A 82 12.83 -16.28 -22.78
CA ASP A 82 11.97 -15.24 -22.18
C ASP A 82 11.77 -13.99 -23.06
N GLN A 83 12.53 -13.88 -24.15
CA GLN A 83 12.55 -12.72 -25.04
C GLN A 83 12.80 -11.41 -24.28
N GLY A 84 13.65 -11.46 -23.26
CA GLY A 84 14.08 -10.29 -22.50
C GLY A 84 13.05 -9.70 -21.55
N ILE A 85 11.94 -10.41 -21.28
CA ILE A 85 10.93 -10.02 -20.28
C ILE A 85 11.20 -10.83 -19.02
N ASP A 86 11.67 -10.15 -17.97
CA ASP A 86 11.99 -10.78 -16.69
C ASP A 86 10.78 -10.83 -15.75
N ALA A 87 9.84 -9.87 -15.89
CA ALA A 87 8.57 -9.88 -15.16
C ALA A 87 7.46 -9.10 -15.88
N TYR A 88 6.22 -9.32 -15.48
CA TYR A 88 5.09 -8.45 -15.85
C TYR A 88 4.15 -8.20 -14.67
N LEU A 89 3.67 -6.97 -14.53
CA LEU A 89 2.65 -6.60 -13.52
C LEU A 89 1.46 -5.91 -14.19
N PRO A 90 0.21 -6.31 -13.89
CA PRO A 90 -0.96 -5.55 -14.30
C PRO A 90 -1.01 -4.20 -13.56
N VAL A 91 -1.32 -3.11 -14.27
CA VAL A 91 -1.42 -1.75 -13.69
C VAL A 91 -2.82 -1.55 -13.12
N ASP A 92 -3.17 -2.34 -12.10
CA ASP A 92 -4.52 -2.36 -11.52
C ASP A 92 -5.59 -2.82 -12.53
N PHE A 93 -6.57 -3.64 -12.13
CA PHE A 93 -7.55 -4.21 -13.09
C PHE A 93 -8.53 -3.17 -13.69
N SER A 94 -8.29 -1.88 -13.47
CA SER A 94 -9.12 -0.78 -13.96
C SER A 94 -8.44 0.16 -14.95
N GLU A 95 -7.14 -0.01 -15.20
CA GLU A 95 -6.46 0.60 -16.34
C GLU A 95 -6.21 -0.48 -17.40
N ASP A 96 -6.52 -0.21 -18.68
CA ASP A 96 -6.19 -1.09 -19.80
C ASP A 96 -4.67 -1.04 -20.06
N LYS A 97 -3.85 -1.41 -19.07
CA LYS A 97 -2.40 -1.28 -19.08
C LYS A 97 -1.69 -2.45 -18.40
N ILE A 98 -0.47 -2.73 -18.87
CA ILE A 98 0.43 -3.73 -18.29
C ILE A 98 1.88 -3.23 -18.29
N TYR A 99 2.59 -3.44 -17.18
CA TYR A 99 4.03 -3.23 -17.10
C TYR A 99 4.76 -4.48 -17.54
N LEU A 100 5.71 -4.33 -18.46
CA LEU A 100 6.70 -5.35 -18.79
C LEU A 100 8.06 -4.89 -18.30
N PHE A 101 8.74 -5.74 -17.54
CA PHE A 101 10.01 -5.42 -16.90
C PHE A 101 11.16 -6.15 -17.54
N GLN A 102 12.27 -5.43 -17.72
CA GLN A 102 13.60 -6.01 -17.84
C GLN A 102 14.48 -5.48 -16.70
N SER A 103 15.22 -6.38 -16.07
CA SER A 103 16.09 -6.13 -14.93
C SER A 103 17.53 -6.45 -15.28
N LYS A 104 18.45 -5.55 -14.96
CA LYS A 104 19.89 -5.80 -15.01
C LYS A 104 20.54 -5.40 -13.70
N TYR A 105 21.18 -6.38 -13.06
CA TYR A 105 21.90 -6.21 -11.81
C TYR A 105 23.42 -6.32 -12.01
N GLY A 106 24.18 -5.51 -11.28
CA GLY A 106 25.63 -5.47 -11.30
C GLY A 106 26.18 -5.05 -12.65
N THR A 107 27.09 -5.85 -13.21
CA THR A 107 27.77 -5.54 -14.48
C THR A 107 26.95 -5.87 -15.73
N SER A 108 25.70 -6.32 -15.58
CA SER A 108 24.85 -6.77 -16.69
C SER A 108 24.17 -5.63 -17.46
N HIS A 109 24.22 -4.40 -16.95
CA HIS A 109 23.62 -3.23 -17.58
C HIS A 109 24.42 -2.76 -18.81
N SER A 110 23.70 -2.39 -19.87
CA SER A 110 24.24 -1.59 -20.98
C SER A 110 23.13 -0.77 -21.63
N THR A 111 23.49 0.32 -22.30
CA THR A 111 22.54 1.13 -23.09
C THR A 111 21.92 0.33 -24.24
N ASP A 112 22.70 -0.55 -24.86
CA ASP A 112 22.22 -1.47 -25.90
C ASP A 112 21.16 -2.45 -25.37
N ALA A 113 21.24 -2.84 -24.10
CA ALA A 113 20.23 -3.71 -23.49
C ALA A 113 18.86 -3.02 -23.39
N ILE A 114 18.82 -1.71 -23.08
CA ILE A 114 17.57 -0.93 -23.04
C ILE A 114 16.94 -0.87 -24.43
N VAL A 115 17.74 -0.61 -25.46
CA VAL A 115 17.26 -0.54 -26.86
C VAL A 115 16.75 -1.91 -27.32
N LYS A 116 17.50 -2.97 -27.02
CA LYS A 116 17.13 -4.34 -27.34
C LYS A 116 15.83 -4.75 -26.66
N PHE A 117 15.64 -4.43 -25.39
CA PHE A 117 14.40 -4.72 -24.67
C PHE A 117 13.17 -4.15 -25.37
N ARG A 118 13.24 -2.90 -25.81
CA ARG A 118 12.17 -2.25 -26.58
C ARG A 118 11.86 -3.02 -27.86
N GLU A 119 12.88 -3.46 -28.58
CA GLU A 119 12.70 -4.23 -29.83
C GLU A 119 12.09 -5.60 -29.56
N ASP A 120 12.54 -6.27 -28.50
CA ASP A 120 12.01 -7.56 -28.08
C ASP A 120 10.51 -7.47 -27.72
N VAL A 121 10.09 -6.44 -26.97
CA VAL A 121 8.68 -6.20 -26.64
C VAL A 121 7.84 -5.88 -27.89
N LYS A 122 8.35 -5.08 -28.84
CA LYS A 122 7.66 -4.83 -30.11
C LYS A 122 7.48 -6.12 -30.91
N ASN A 123 8.52 -6.96 -30.94
CA ASN A 123 8.49 -8.25 -31.65
C ASN A 123 7.57 -9.26 -30.96
N LEU A 124 7.38 -9.16 -29.65
CA LEU A 124 6.46 -10.02 -28.90
C LEU A 124 5.03 -9.94 -29.45
N GLN A 125 4.59 -8.73 -29.82
CA GLN A 125 3.22 -8.51 -30.32
C GLN A 125 2.98 -9.11 -31.70
N SER A 126 4.00 -9.26 -32.54
CA SER A 126 3.88 -9.76 -33.92
C SER A 126 4.15 -11.26 -34.08
N LYS A 127 4.68 -11.92 -33.05
CA LYS A 127 5.05 -13.34 -33.11
C LYS A 127 3.86 -14.29 -32.96
N ASP A 128 4.07 -15.49 -33.50
CA ASP A 128 3.17 -16.63 -33.38
C ASP A 128 3.20 -17.19 -31.95
N ILE A 129 2.04 -17.19 -31.28
CA ILE A 129 1.86 -17.64 -29.90
C ILE A 129 2.21 -19.13 -29.76
N ALA A 130 2.01 -19.94 -30.81
CA ALA A 130 2.28 -21.38 -30.78
C ALA A 130 3.76 -21.73 -30.56
N LYS A 131 4.68 -20.77 -30.75
CA LYS A 131 6.12 -20.95 -30.56
C LYS A 131 6.63 -20.33 -29.26
N MET A 132 5.75 -19.78 -28.43
CA MET A 132 6.10 -19.14 -27.16
C MET A 132 6.03 -20.13 -26.00
N ARG A 133 6.75 -19.83 -24.92
CA ARG A 133 6.55 -20.51 -23.65
C ARG A 133 5.12 -20.27 -23.14
N PRO A 134 4.47 -21.23 -22.45
CA PRO A 134 3.08 -21.12 -22.02
C PRO A 134 2.77 -19.83 -21.23
N GLU A 135 3.67 -19.41 -20.34
CA GLU A 135 3.52 -18.20 -19.52
C GLU A 135 3.49 -16.92 -20.37
N ILE A 136 4.42 -16.80 -21.33
CA ILE A 136 4.49 -15.67 -22.26
C ILE A 136 3.36 -15.71 -23.29
N ALA A 137 2.97 -16.91 -23.74
CA ALA A 137 1.82 -17.12 -24.61
C ALA A 137 0.53 -16.62 -23.95
N HIS A 138 0.35 -16.93 -22.66
CA HIS A 138 -0.79 -16.45 -21.88
C HIS A 138 -0.79 -14.94 -21.76
N LEU A 139 0.35 -14.33 -21.42
CA LEU A 139 0.51 -12.87 -21.36
C LEU A 139 0.13 -12.19 -22.69
N VAL A 140 0.67 -12.67 -23.81
CA VAL A 140 0.38 -12.10 -25.15
C VAL A 140 -1.10 -12.25 -25.51
N THR A 141 -1.71 -13.37 -25.14
CA THR A 141 -3.15 -13.60 -25.34
C THR A 141 -3.96 -12.56 -24.55
N GLN A 142 -3.64 -12.36 -23.26
CA GLN A 142 -4.31 -11.37 -22.43
C GLN A 142 -4.16 -9.94 -22.98
N ILE A 143 -2.95 -9.56 -23.43
CA ILE A 143 -2.70 -8.25 -24.02
C ILE A 143 -3.56 -8.04 -25.27
N ARG A 144 -3.66 -9.05 -26.14
CA ARG A 144 -4.44 -8.98 -27.38
C ARG A 144 -5.95 -8.96 -27.12
N GLU A 145 -6.44 -9.84 -26.27
CA GLU A 145 -7.89 -9.97 -25.98
C GLU A 145 -8.44 -8.74 -25.26
N LYS A 146 -7.68 -8.19 -24.31
CA LYS A 146 -8.09 -7.02 -23.52
C LYS A 146 -7.59 -5.70 -24.10
N ASN A 147 -6.89 -5.71 -25.24
CA ASN A 147 -6.30 -4.54 -25.88
C ASN A 147 -5.49 -3.67 -24.90
N LEU A 148 -4.65 -4.31 -24.07
CA LEU A 148 -3.89 -3.63 -23.02
C LEU A 148 -2.76 -2.79 -23.63
N LYS A 149 -2.58 -1.57 -23.11
CA LYS A 149 -1.44 -0.71 -23.41
C LYS A 149 -0.21 -1.18 -22.63
N ILE A 150 0.88 -1.45 -23.35
CA ILE A 150 2.14 -1.87 -22.76
C ILE A 150 2.95 -0.67 -22.29
N GLU A 151 3.43 -0.71 -21.05
CA GLU A 151 4.44 0.21 -20.51
C GLU A 151 5.73 -0.59 -20.24
N CYS A 152 6.80 -0.29 -20.98
CA CYS A 152 8.08 -0.96 -20.83
C CYS A 152 8.89 -0.30 -19.71
N VAL A 153 9.34 -1.10 -18.76
CA VAL A 153 10.13 -0.64 -17.61
C VAL A 153 11.46 -1.35 -17.59
N TYR A 154 12.55 -0.60 -17.60
CA TYR A 154 13.91 -1.12 -17.45
C TYR A 154 14.46 -0.73 -16.10
N VAL A 155 14.91 -1.69 -15.29
CA VAL A 155 15.41 -1.44 -13.92
C VAL A 155 16.85 -1.88 -13.77
N THR A 156 17.67 -1.07 -13.11
CA THR A 156 19.07 -1.40 -12.80
C THR A 156 19.59 -0.72 -11.54
N ASP A 157 20.55 -1.36 -10.86
CA ASP A 157 21.25 -0.82 -9.70
C ASP A 157 22.43 0.11 -10.09
N GLN A 158 22.72 0.22 -11.39
CA GLN A 158 23.74 1.10 -11.93
C GLN A 158 23.16 2.48 -12.26
N GLU A 159 24.01 3.50 -12.37
CA GLU A 159 23.61 4.81 -12.88
C GLU A 159 23.48 4.74 -14.40
N VAL A 160 22.37 5.27 -14.93
CA VAL A 160 22.16 5.36 -16.38
C VAL A 160 22.29 6.83 -16.76
N GLY A 161 23.24 7.14 -17.64
CA GLY A 161 23.42 8.51 -18.13
C GLY A 161 22.16 9.05 -18.83
N GLU A 162 22.09 10.37 -19.01
CA GLU A 162 20.97 10.97 -19.73
C GLU A 162 20.86 10.41 -21.15
N GLY A 163 19.71 9.82 -21.47
CA GLY A 163 19.40 9.27 -22.78
C GLY A 163 17.90 9.32 -23.03
N ASN A 164 17.50 9.60 -24.26
CA ASN A 164 16.11 9.44 -24.67
C ASN A 164 15.89 8.00 -25.13
N TYR A 165 15.21 7.21 -24.29
CA TYR A 165 14.93 5.80 -24.53
C TYR A 165 13.48 5.57 -24.98
N ASP A 166 12.95 6.44 -25.86
CA ASP A 166 11.62 6.39 -26.50
C ASP A 166 10.77 5.18 -26.11
N SER A 167 9.72 5.41 -25.31
CA SER A 167 8.75 4.40 -24.83
C SER A 167 9.25 3.35 -23.83
N VAL A 168 10.47 3.48 -23.30
CA VAL A 168 10.96 2.71 -22.13
C VAL A 168 11.21 3.65 -20.96
N GLU A 169 10.58 3.35 -19.83
CA GLU A 169 10.84 4.03 -18.56
C GLU A 169 12.03 3.38 -17.86
N VAL A 170 13.11 4.14 -17.67
CA VAL A 170 14.35 3.64 -17.06
C VAL A 170 14.36 4.02 -15.58
N TYR A 171 14.57 3.02 -14.73
CA TYR A 171 14.73 3.12 -13.29
C TYR A 171 16.15 2.71 -12.92
N ASP A 172 17.04 3.69 -12.96
CA ASP A 172 18.39 3.55 -12.45
C ASP A 172 18.43 3.76 -10.93
N ILE A 173 19.59 3.60 -10.31
CA ILE A 173 19.72 3.71 -8.85
C ILE A 173 19.27 5.09 -8.32
N ASP A 174 19.51 6.16 -9.08
CA ASP A 174 19.15 7.50 -8.65
C ASP A 174 17.64 7.75 -8.74
N ILE A 175 16.98 7.27 -9.80
CA ILE A 175 15.53 7.35 -9.97
C ILE A 175 14.84 6.49 -8.91
N ILE A 176 15.35 5.29 -8.63
CA ILE A 176 14.85 4.43 -7.56
C ILE A 176 14.90 5.17 -6.21
N VAL A 177 16.07 5.70 -5.86
CA VAL A 177 16.27 6.43 -4.60
C VAL A 177 15.39 7.68 -4.55
N ARG A 178 15.31 8.45 -5.62
CA ARG A 178 14.45 9.65 -5.71
C ARG A 178 12.97 9.29 -5.52
N LYS A 179 12.45 8.27 -6.20
CA LYS A 179 11.06 7.85 -6.08
C LYS A 179 10.71 7.39 -4.67
N LEU A 180 11.61 6.66 -4.01
CA LEU A 180 11.45 6.27 -2.60
C LEU A 180 11.57 7.46 -1.65
N TRP A 181 12.43 8.42 -1.96
CA TRP A 181 12.61 9.62 -1.17
C TRP A 181 11.43 10.59 -1.28
N ASP A 182 10.88 10.79 -2.47
CA ASP A 182 9.71 11.65 -2.72
C ASP A 182 8.46 11.14 -2.02
N ARG A 183 8.38 9.81 -1.82
CA ARG A 183 7.35 9.19 -0.98
C ARG A 183 7.48 9.60 0.48
N ILE A 184 8.70 9.77 0.98
CA ILE A 184 8.99 10.02 2.40
C ILE A 184 9.03 11.52 2.71
N LYS A 185 9.50 12.35 1.77
CA LYS A 185 9.43 13.81 1.89
C LYS A 185 7.96 14.24 1.94
N LYS A 186 7.67 15.26 2.74
CA LYS A 186 6.44 16.07 2.64
C LYS A 186 6.78 17.32 1.82
N PRO A 187 6.44 17.40 0.53
CA PRO A 187 6.89 18.48 -0.37
C PRO A 187 6.53 19.91 0.04
N ALA A 188 5.60 20.09 0.99
CA ALA A 188 5.24 21.39 1.54
C ALA A 188 6.28 22.01 2.48
N VAL A 189 7.17 21.23 3.11
CA VAL A 189 8.12 21.74 4.12
C VAL A 189 9.07 22.75 3.47
N GLY A 190 9.06 23.99 3.95
CA GLY A 190 9.87 25.09 3.41
C GLY A 190 9.28 25.83 2.20
N LYS A 191 8.15 25.38 1.64
CA LYS A 191 7.43 26.09 0.57
C LYS A 191 6.69 27.31 1.14
N LYS A 192 6.64 28.40 0.36
CA LYS A 192 5.90 29.60 0.70
C LYS A 192 4.90 29.93 -0.40
N ALA A 193 3.71 30.39 -0.01
CA ALA A 193 2.71 30.88 -0.95
C ALA A 193 1.99 32.09 -0.38
N THR A 194 1.48 32.96 -1.26
CA THR A 194 0.70 34.12 -0.86
C THR A 194 -0.77 33.93 -1.22
N ILE A 195 -1.65 34.49 -0.38
CA ILE A 195 -3.08 34.57 -0.64
C ILE A 195 -3.61 35.95 -0.28
N ARG A 196 -4.54 36.46 -1.09
CA ARG A 196 -5.21 37.75 -0.85
C ARG A 196 -6.64 37.51 -0.38
N LEU A 197 -6.99 38.04 0.79
CA LEU A 197 -8.32 37.93 1.39
C LEU A 197 -9.12 39.22 1.13
N GLU A 198 -10.43 39.15 0.98
CA GLU A 198 -11.26 40.37 0.91
C GLU A 198 -11.50 40.97 2.28
N SER A 199 -11.67 40.10 3.27
CA SER A 199 -11.83 40.44 4.68
C SER A 199 -11.30 39.29 5.54
N ARG A 200 -10.92 39.60 6.77
CA ARG A 200 -10.36 38.63 7.71
C ARG A 200 -10.74 38.92 9.16
N LEU A 201 -10.82 37.86 9.94
CA LEU A 201 -10.92 37.85 11.39
C LEU A 201 -9.81 36.97 11.95
N ARG A 202 -9.03 37.51 12.89
CA ARG A 202 -7.97 36.77 13.59
C ARG A 202 -8.47 36.30 14.94
N TYR A 203 -8.24 35.02 15.23
CA TYR A 203 -8.45 34.44 16.55
C TYR A 203 -7.30 33.49 16.87
N GLN A 204 -6.45 33.87 17.81
CA GLN A 204 -5.25 33.10 18.20
C GLN A 204 -4.42 32.68 16.96
N ASN A 205 -4.17 31.38 16.81
CA ASN A 205 -3.41 30.78 15.72
C ASN A 205 -4.24 30.59 14.43
N THR A 206 -5.40 31.24 14.31
CA THR A 206 -6.32 31.08 13.17
C THR A 206 -6.66 32.41 12.52
N LEU A 207 -6.68 32.42 11.19
CA LEU A 207 -7.31 33.46 10.37
C LEU A 207 -8.53 32.88 9.66
N LEU A 208 -9.70 33.48 9.88
CA LEU A 208 -10.88 33.23 9.08
C LEU A 208 -11.02 34.37 8.07
N GLY A 209 -11.26 34.09 6.80
CA GLY A 209 -11.38 35.13 5.78
C GLY A 209 -12.31 34.78 4.64
N ILE A 210 -12.57 35.80 3.82
CA ILE A 210 -13.29 35.68 2.55
C ILE A 210 -12.26 35.69 1.43
N LEU A 211 -12.33 34.69 0.54
CA LEU A 211 -11.39 34.50 -0.56
C LEU A 211 -12.15 34.53 -1.89
N LYS A 212 -11.75 35.40 -2.81
CA LYS A 212 -12.30 35.38 -4.18
C LYS A 212 -11.95 34.07 -4.89
N LEU A 213 -12.86 33.55 -5.69
CA LEU A 213 -12.62 32.32 -6.46
C LEU A 213 -11.40 32.45 -7.39
N ARG A 214 -11.18 33.64 -7.97
CA ARG A 214 -9.98 33.93 -8.76
C ARG A 214 -8.67 33.78 -7.96
N GLU A 215 -8.65 34.24 -6.72
CA GLU A 215 -7.48 34.12 -5.85
C GLU A 215 -7.25 32.66 -5.43
N LEU A 216 -8.33 31.91 -5.18
CA LEU A 216 -8.26 30.46 -4.94
C LEU A 216 -7.66 29.73 -6.15
N THR A 217 -8.13 30.02 -7.37
CA THR A 217 -7.60 29.43 -8.60
C THR A 217 -6.10 29.72 -8.75
N ASN A 218 -5.69 30.97 -8.52
CA ASN A 218 -4.28 31.37 -8.60
C ASN A 218 -3.42 30.64 -7.57
N PHE A 219 -3.88 30.57 -6.32
CA PHE A 219 -3.20 29.87 -5.24
C PHE A 219 -3.04 28.38 -5.55
N VAL A 220 -4.12 27.71 -5.98
CA VAL A 220 -4.07 26.27 -6.28
C VAL A 220 -3.22 25.99 -7.50
N THR A 221 -3.32 26.79 -8.57
CA THR A 221 -2.57 26.57 -9.81
C THR A 221 -1.06 26.70 -9.58
N LYS A 222 -0.63 27.71 -8.82
CA LYS A 222 0.81 27.94 -8.54
C LYS A 222 1.43 26.91 -7.59
N ASN A 223 0.61 26.30 -6.74
CA ASN A 223 1.08 25.45 -5.64
C ASN A 223 0.57 24.01 -5.75
N ARG A 224 0.09 23.62 -6.94
CA ARG A 224 -0.64 22.38 -7.18
C ARG A 224 0.12 21.14 -6.73
N ASP A 225 1.43 21.17 -6.92
CA ASP A 225 2.32 20.04 -6.70
C ASP A 225 2.41 19.64 -5.23
N TYR A 226 2.12 20.56 -4.31
CA TYR A 226 2.26 20.28 -2.87
C TYR A 226 1.03 20.62 -2.03
N VAL A 227 0.17 21.54 -2.47
CA VAL A 227 -0.88 22.13 -1.60
C VAL A 227 -1.99 21.14 -1.18
N PHE A 228 -2.13 19.99 -1.85
CA PHE A 228 -3.16 18.98 -1.56
C PHE A 228 -2.61 17.68 -0.97
N GLU A 229 -1.31 17.58 -0.69
CA GLU A 229 -0.69 16.30 -0.34
C GLU A 229 -1.15 15.75 1.01
N SER A 230 -1.42 16.62 1.97
CA SER A 230 -2.04 16.24 3.25
C SER A 230 -3.55 15.98 3.12
N ASN A 231 -4.13 16.16 1.92
CA ASN A 231 -5.53 15.90 1.63
C ASN A 231 -5.72 14.48 1.07
N ILE A 232 -6.19 13.60 1.95
CA ILE A 232 -6.57 12.22 1.63
C ILE A 232 -7.62 12.08 0.51
N ARG A 233 -8.34 13.15 0.13
CA ARG A 233 -9.37 13.13 -0.94
C ARG A 233 -8.84 13.39 -2.34
N GLN A 234 -7.55 13.69 -2.53
CA GLN A 234 -6.99 14.01 -3.85
C GLN A 234 -7.10 12.85 -4.85
N TRP A 235 -7.10 11.60 -4.35
CA TRP A 235 -7.16 10.38 -5.15
C TRP A 235 -8.59 9.94 -5.56
N MET A 236 -9.64 10.44 -4.90
CA MET A 236 -11.04 10.07 -5.22
C MET A 236 -11.59 10.76 -6.48
N GLN A 237 -10.83 11.67 -7.10
CA GLN A 237 -11.34 12.56 -8.14
C GLN A 237 -11.25 12.00 -9.56
N PHE A 238 -10.66 10.82 -9.76
CA PHE A 238 -10.62 10.18 -11.07
C PHE A 238 -11.83 9.25 -11.34
N LYS A 239 -12.64 8.92 -10.31
CA LYS A 239 -13.85 8.07 -10.46
C LYS A 239 -15.15 8.64 -9.87
N THR A 240 -15.12 9.71 -9.06
CA THR A 240 -16.36 10.31 -8.55
C THR A 240 -16.84 11.46 -9.43
N THR A 241 -18.11 11.40 -9.81
CA THR A 241 -18.83 12.49 -10.47
C THR A 241 -18.68 13.75 -9.62
N VAL A 242 -18.14 14.83 -10.18
CA VAL A 242 -18.10 16.17 -9.54
C VAL A 242 -19.46 16.43 -8.88
N ASN A 243 -19.46 16.88 -7.62
CA ASN A 243 -20.72 17.16 -6.90
C ASN A 243 -21.56 18.10 -7.77
N LYS A 244 -22.70 17.59 -8.24
CA LYS A 244 -23.59 18.26 -9.17
C LYS A 244 -23.93 19.69 -8.69
N GLY A 245 -24.15 19.87 -7.39
CA GLY A 245 -24.45 21.17 -6.79
C GLY A 245 -23.29 22.18 -6.83
N LEU A 246 -22.03 21.74 -6.70
CA LEU A 246 -20.85 22.63 -6.85
C LEU A 246 -20.78 23.19 -8.28
N ARG A 247 -20.98 22.30 -9.27
CA ARG A 247 -20.94 22.68 -10.69
C ARG A 247 -22.11 23.58 -11.07
N GLU A 248 -23.32 23.24 -10.63
CA GLU A 248 -24.52 24.07 -10.84
C GLU A 248 -24.33 25.47 -10.26
N THR A 249 -23.82 25.58 -9.02
CA THR A 249 -23.58 26.89 -8.41
C THR A 249 -22.54 27.69 -9.19
N LEU A 250 -21.43 27.08 -9.63
CA LEU A 250 -20.40 27.76 -10.42
C LEU A 250 -20.90 28.24 -11.79
N GLN A 251 -21.82 27.49 -12.41
CA GLN A 251 -22.33 27.79 -13.74
C GLN A 251 -23.49 28.79 -13.72
N GLU A 252 -24.45 28.60 -12.83
CA GLU A 252 -25.72 29.34 -12.82
C GLU A 252 -25.73 30.53 -11.84
N SER A 253 -24.95 30.47 -10.77
CA SER A 253 -25.00 31.47 -9.69
C SER A 253 -23.66 31.61 -8.93
N PRO A 254 -22.54 31.94 -9.60
CA PRO A 254 -21.22 32.02 -8.97
C PRO A 254 -21.15 33.02 -7.81
N GLN A 255 -21.90 34.12 -7.87
CA GLN A 255 -22.06 35.11 -6.79
C GLN A 255 -22.66 34.51 -5.50
N LYS A 256 -23.39 33.39 -5.60
CA LYS A 256 -23.95 32.68 -4.44
C LYS A 256 -23.03 31.59 -3.90
N PHE A 257 -21.85 31.39 -4.50
CA PHE A 257 -20.94 30.31 -4.14
C PHE A 257 -20.51 30.36 -2.67
N PHE A 258 -20.35 31.57 -2.12
CA PHE A 258 -20.04 31.81 -0.71
C PHE A 258 -21.10 31.25 0.24
N TYR A 259 -22.38 31.34 -0.14
CA TYR A 259 -23.50 30.93 0.70
C TYR A 259 -23.86 29.45 0.55
N TYR A 260 -23.67 28.89 -0.65
CA TYR A 260 -24.15 27.55 -0.99
C TYR A 260 -23.12 26.44 -0.79
N ASN A 261 -21.83 26.79 -0.63
CA ASN A 261 -20.76 25.81 -0.61
C ASN A 261 -19.87 25.95 0.62
N ASN A 262 -19.37 24.82 1.09
CA ASN A 262 -18.43 24.78 2.20
C ASN A 262 -17.09 25.41 1.82
N GLY A 263 -16.52 26.12 2.79
CA GLY A 263 -15.21 26.75 2.69
C GLY A 263 -14.04 25.79 2.57
N ILE A 264 -12.85 26.36 2.45
CA ILE A 264 -11.59 25.63 2.49
C ILE A 264 -10.88 25.83 3.83
N THR A 265 -10.13 24.83 4.27
CA THR A 265 -9.22 24.96 5.42
C THR A 265 -7.79 24.72 4.96
N ILE A 266 -6.91 25.67 5.26
CA ILE A 266 -5.47 25.61 4.99
C ILE A 266 -4.75 25.50 6.32
N VAL A 267 -3.90 24.49 6.49
CA VAL A 267 -2.99 24.38 7.63
C VAL A 267 -1.61 24.83 7.18
N VAL A 268 -0.93 25.59 8.03
CA VAL A 268 0.38 26.17 7.78
C VAL A 268 1.30 25.95 8.99
N SER A 269 2.60 25.94 8.77
CA SER A 269 3.58 25.99 9.86
C SER A 269 3.69 27.41 10.43
N ASP A 270 3.49 28.43 9.60
CA ASP A 270 3.38 29.82 10.02
C ASP A 270 2.63 30.66 8.97
N PHE A 271 2.19 31.86 9.37
CA PHE A 271 1.69 32.85 8.43
C PHE A 271 2.02 34.28 8.87
N GLU A 272 2.36 35.12 7.89
CA GLU A 272 2.78 36.51 8.08
C GLU A 272 1.87 37.45 7.27
N GLU A 273 1.52 38.60 7.84
CA GLU A 273 0.80 39.66 7.12
C GLU A 273 1.84 40.56 6.45
N VAL A 274 1.89 40.56 5.12
CA VAL A 274 2.93 41.28 4.36
C VAL A 274 2.42 42.64 3.89
N GLU A 275 1.16 42.71 3.49
CA GLU A 275 0.45 43.93 3.08
C GLU A 275 -1.00 43.86 3.55
N ASP A 276 -1.73 44.94 3.36
CA ASP A 276 -3.16 44.96 3.65
C ASP A 276 -3.87 43.85 2.87
N ASN A 277 -4.46 42.91 3.61
CA ASN A 277 -5.16 41.73 3.10
C ASN A 277 -4.31 40.69 2.34
N VAL A 278 -2.97 40.79 2.33
CA VAL A 278 -2.07 39.78 1.74
C VAL A 278 -1.37 38.98 2.83
N ILE A 279 -1.59 37.67 2.81
CA ILE A 279 -1.04 36.72 3.80
C ILE A 279 0.01 35.84 3.12
N LEU A 280 1.21 35.80 3.68
CA LEU A 280 2.25 34.84 3.33
C LEU A 280 2.07 33.59 4.19
N LEU A 281 2.00 32.44 3.55
CA LEU A 281 1.77 31.14 4.17
C LEU A 281 3.02 30.28 4.06
N HIS A 282 3.42 29.67 5.18
CA HIS A 282 4.54 28.76 5.26
C HIS A 282 4.03 27.32 5.29
N SER A 283 4.55 26.49 4.38
CA SER A 283 4.14 25.10 4.19
C SER A 283 2.62 24.89 4.10
N PRO A 284 1.90 25.64 3.23
CA PRO A 284 0.45 25.58 3.20
C PRO A 284 -0.08 24.26 2.66
N GLN A 285 -1.08 23.71 3.35
CA GLN A 285 -1.77 22.47 3.02
C GLN A 285 -3.29 22.65 3.10
N ILE A 286 -4.01 22.46 1.99
CA ILE A 286 -5.48 22.41 2.00
C ILE A 286 -5.91 21.08 2.62
N VAL A 287 -6.34 21.10 3.88
CA VAL A 287 -6.76 19.90 4.62
C VAL A 287 -8.26 19.60 4.49
N ASN A 288 -9.06 20.59 4.11
CA ASN A 288 -10.49 20.47 3.79
C ASN A 288 -10.82 21.41 2.61
N GLY A 289 -11.66 20.95 1.67
CA GLY A 289 -12.08 21.73 0.50
C GLY A 289 -11.41 21.34 -0.82
N ALA A 290 -10.70 20.20 -0.91
CA ALA A 290 -10.03 19.78 -2.15
C ALA A 290 -10.99 19.61 -3.34
N GLN A 291 -12.19 19.05 -3.13
CA GLN A 291 -13.21 18.94 -4.18
C GLN A 291 -13.70 20.31 -4.63
N THR A 292 -13.94 21.23 -3.69
CA THR A 292 -14.34 22.61 -3.96
C THR A 292 -13.27 23.33 -4.76
N SER A 293 -12.02 23.28 -4.31
CA SER A 293 -10.86 23.89 -4.98
C SER A 293 -10.65 23.36 -6.40
N ASN A 294 -10.74 22.04 -6.62
CA ASN A 294 -10.59 21.46 -7.95
C ASN A 294 -11.80 21.74 -8.86
N SER A 295 -13.02 21.78 -8.33
CA SER A 295 -14.21 22.17 -9.09
C SER A 295 -14.11 23.62 -9.58
N VAL A 296 -13.62 24.52 -8.72
CA VAL A 296 -13.36 25.92 -9.09
C VAL A 296 -12.24 26.01 -10.15
N LEU A 297 -11.17 25.23 -10.00
CA LEU A 297 -10.08 25.18 -10.97
C LEU A 297 -10.55 24.66 -12.34
N ASP A 298 -11.33 23.59 -12.38
CA ASP A 298 -11.84 23.01 -13.62
C ASP A 298 -12.87 23.91 -14.31
N HIS A 299 -13.66 24.65 -13.53
CA HIS A 299 -14.53 25.70 -14.06
C HIS A 299 -13.72 26.85 -14.66
N ALA A 300 -12.67 27.31 -13.97
CA ALA A 300 -11.77 28.36 -14.46
C ALA A 300 -11.07 28.00 -15.79
N LYS A 301 -10.78 26.72 -16.04
CA LYS A 301 -10.24 26.26 -17.34
C LYS A 301 -11.23 26.40 -18.49
N ARG A 302 -12.54 26.36 -18.20
CA ARG A 302 -13.63 26.36 -19.19
C ARG A 302 -14.25 27.74 -19.38
N THR A 303 -14.14 28.63 -18.40
CA THR A 303 -14.71 29.98 -18.43
C THR A 303 -13.92 30.95 -17.57
N HIS A 304 -14.00 32.24 -17.91
CA HIS A 304 -13.40 33.34 -17.15
C HIS A 304 -14.33 33.86 -16.03
N ASN A 305 -15.56 33.33 -15.92
CA ASN A 305 -16.52 33.78 -14.91
C ASN A 305 -16.22 33.18 -13.52
N LEU A 306 -15.52 33.97 -12.69
CA LEU A 306 -15.11 33.65 -11.32
C LEU A 306 -15.54 34.75 -10.32
N GLU A 307 -16.69 35.38 -10.54
CA GLU A 307 -17.17 36.52 -9.74
C GLU A 307 -17.64 36.18 -8.31
N GLY A 308 -17.47 34.92 -7.87
CA GLY A 308 -17.81 34.46 -6.53
C GLY A 308 -16.69 34.57 -5.51
N SER A 309 -17.05 34.35 -4.25
CA SER A 309 -16.11 34.22 -3.12
C SER A 309 -16.43 32.96 -2.29
N ILE A 310 -15.51 32.59 -1.41
CA ILE A 310 -15.64 31.44 -0.51
C ILE A 310 -15.04 31.75 0.86
N THR A 311 -15.50 31.07 1.91
CA THR A 311 -14.84 31.11 3.22
C THR A 311 -13.52 30.32 3.19
N VAL A 312 -12.48 30.88 3.80
CA VAL A 312 -11.20 30.21 4.03
C VAL A 312 -10.84 30.29 5.51
N THR A 313 -10.39 29.19 6.09
CA THR A 313 -9.80 29.16 7.44
C THR A 313 -8.33 28.75 7.32
N ILE A 314 -7.43 29.58 7.81
CA ILE A 314 -5.99 29.34 7.84
C ILE A 314 -5.58 29.09 9.29
N ILE A 315 -4.97 27.94 9.58
CA ILE A 315 -4.65 27.51 10.94
C ILE A 315 -3.14 27.25 11.03
N LYS A 316 -2.46 27.94 11.96
CA LYS A 316 -1.07 27.65 12.32
C LYS A 316 -1.01 26.46 13.27
N ALA A 317 -0.34 25.40 12.86
CA ALA A 317 -0.08 24.23 13.68
C ALA A 317 1.21 24.40 14.48
N ALA A 318 1.23 23.98 15.74
CA ALA A 318 2.42 24.06 16.60
C ALA A 318 3.50 23.05 16.21
N ASP A 319 3.07 21.84 15.85
CA ASP A 319 3.93 20.73 15.45
C ASP A 319 3.19 19.79 14.49
N GLU A 320 3.86 18.70 14.10
CA GLU A 320 3.31 17.71 13.18
C GLU A 320 2.10 16.95 13.75
N LEU A 321 2.09 16.71 15.07
CA LEU A 321 0.99 16.02 15.73
C LEU A 321 -0.27 16.90 15.71
N ASP A 322 -0.10 18.19 15.98
CA ASP A 322 -1.15 19.20 15.92
C ASP A 322 -1.69 19.38 14.50
N GLN A 323 -0.82 19.46 13.48
CA GLN A 323 -1.23 19.50 12.07
C GLN A 323 -2.11 18.29 11.68
N ASN A 324 -1.72 17.10 12.12
CA ASN A 324 -2.47 15.86 11.87
C ASN A 324 -3.82 15.88 12.60
N ASN A 325 -3.87 16.37 13.85
CA ASN A 325 -5.10 16.50 14.62
C ASN A 325 -6.05 17.52 14.00
N ILE A 326 -5.56 18.69 13.60
CA ILE A 326 -6.34 19.71 12.90
C ILE A 326 -6.95 19.13 11.62
N THR A 327 -6.14 18.43 10.82
CA THR A 327 -6.59 17.73 9.59
C THR A 327 -7.69 16.72 9.90
N LYS A 328 -7.51 15.91 10.95
CA LYS A 328 -8.47 14.89 11.40
C LYS A 328 -9.80 15.52 11.81
N TYR A 329 -9.78 16.47 12.74
CA TYR A 329 -10.99 17.05 13.31
C TYR A 329 -11.72 17.98 12.33
N ARG A 330 -11.01 18.76 11.50
CA ARG A 330 -11.66 19.62 10.49
C ARG A 330 -12.32 18.84 9.36
N ASN A 331 -11.85 17.63 9.06
CA ASN A 331 -12.51 16.74 8.11
C ASN A 331 -13.76 16.05 8.69
N SER A 332 -13.87 15.96 10.02
CA SER A 332 -15.01 15.34 10.71
C SER A 332 -16.26 16.23 10.84
N GLN A 333 -16.15 17.55 10.58
CA GLN A 333 -17.24 18.51 10.81
C GLN A 333 -18.22 18.75 9.63
N ASN A 334 -18.00 18.17 8.44
CA ASN A 334 -18.97 18.25 7.34
C ASN A 334 -19.74 16.93 7.21
N ALA A 335 -21.05 16.98 7.49
CA ALA A 335 -21.98 15.87 7.35
C ALA A 335 -22.20 15.48 5.88
N VAL A 336 -21.25 14.77 5.29
CA VAL A 336 -21.45 13.87 4.16
C VAL A 336 -20.61 12.63 4.46
N ARG A 337 -21.25 11.59 5.02
CA ARG A 337 -20.65 10.25 5.25
C ARG A 337 -19.22 10.32 5.82
N GLY A 338 -19.00 11.22 6.78
CA GLY A 338 -17.68 11.51 7.36
C GLY A 338 -17.13 10.44 8.30
N LYS A 339 -17.81 9.30 8.41
CA LYS A 339 -17.39 8.16 9.21
C LYS A 339 -16.39 7.24 8.48
N ASP A 340 -16.30 7.35 7.15
CA ASP A 340 -15.62 6.36 6.32
C ASP A 340 -14.15 6.70 6.00
N LEU A 341 -13.64 7.91 6.30
CA LEU A 341 -12.24 8.31 5.99
C LEU A 341 -11.35 8.57 7.21
N VAL A 342 -11.96 8.84 8.36
CA VAL A 342 -11.24 9.00 9.64
C VAL A 342 -10.88 7.61 10.21
N SER A 343 -11.71 6.57 9.96
CA SER A 343 -11.43 5.18 10.36
C SER A 343 -10.26 4.54 9.61
N LEU A 344 -10.10 4.82 8.30
CA LEU A 344 -9.07 4.23 7.41
C LEU A 344 -7.63 4.37 7.95
N MET A 345 -7.29 5.58 8.41
CA MET A 345 -5.96 5.86 8.97
C MET A 345 -5.89 5.60 10.46
N ASP A 346 -7.00 5.73 11.19
CA ASP A 346 -7.01 5.50 12.63
C ASP A 346 -6.80 4.03 12.95
N PHE A 347 -7.44 3.10 12.23
CA PHE A 347 -7.20 1.67 12.39
C PHE A 347 -5.72 1.35 12.18
N HIS A 348 -5.14 1.66 11.01
CA HIS A 348 -3.74 1.33 10.73
C HIS A 348 -2.74 2.05 11.64
N LYS A 349 -3.03 3.28 12.10
CA LYS A 349 -2.20 3.98 13.10
C LYS A 349 -2.31 3.32 14.47
N SER A 350 -3.50 2.92 14.87
CA SER A 350 -3.75 2.18 16.11
C SER A 350 -3.02 0.83 16.06
N ILE A 351 -3.16 0.07 14.98
CA ILE A 351 -2.43 -1.17 14.77
C ILE A 351 -0.92 -0.94 14.79
N LYS A 352 -0.42 0.11 14.13
CA LYS A 352 1.00 0.45 14.17
C LYS A 352 1.50 0.63 15.61
N SER A 353 0.80 1.43 16.41
CA SER A 353 1.15 1.65 17.82
C SER A 353 1.08 0.35 18.64
N GLN A 354 0.07 -0.49 18.41
CA GLN A 354 -0.05 -1.79 19.07
C GLN A 354 1.07 -2.74 18.67
N MET A 355 1.43 -2.83 17.39
CA MET A 355 2.53 -3.67 16.89
C MET A 355 3.90 -3.20 17.39
N GLU A 356 4.10 -1.89 17.54
CA GLU A 356 5.31 -1.31 18.14
C GLU A 356 5.50 -1.76 19.59
N ASN A 357 4.41 -1.95 20.37
CA ASN A 357 4.50 -2.53 21.73
C ASN A 357 5.04 -3.96 21.73
N PHE A 358 4.83 -4.70 20.64
CA PHE A 358 5.40 -6.03 20.41
C PHE A 358 6.72 -5.98 19.62
N ARG A 359 7.29 -4.78 19.41
CA ARG A 359 8.54 -4.54 18.68
C ARG A 359 8.52 -5.04 17.23
N TYR A 360 7.35 -5.07 16.61
CA TYR A 360 7.20 -5.26 15.17
C TYR A 360 7.06 -3.91 14.47
N PHE A 361 7.65 -3.77 13.28
CA PHE A 361 7.44 -2.59 12.45
C PHE A 361 6.28 -2.81 11.49
N TYR A 362 5.16 -2.12 11.69
CA TYR A 362 4.03 -2.16 10.76
C TYR A 362 4.26 -1.18 9.60
N GLU A 363 4.60 -1.72 8.43
CA GLU A 363 4.94 -0.93 7.25
C GLU A 363 3.68 -0.65 6.41
N ILE A 364 3.13 0.55 6.59
CA ILE A 364 1.98 1.05 5.79
C ILE A 364 2.47 1.60 4.45
N GLN A 365 3.65 2.20 4.44
CA GLN A 365 4.24 2.83 3.26
C GLN A 365 5.52 2.07 2.87
N ALA A 366 5.55 1.56 1.64
CA ALA A 366 6.65 0.75 1.14
C ALA A 366 8.00 1.49 1.27
N GLY A 367 9.00 0.81 1.84
CA GLY A 367 10.35 1.34 2.04
C GLY A 367 10.50 2.27 3.26
N SER A 368 9.44 2.47 4.06
CA SER A 368 9.53 3.28 5.28
C SER A 368 10.42 2.64 6.36
N PHE A 369 10.56 1.31 6.37
CA PHE A 369 11.53 0.64 7.24
C PHE A 369 12.98 0.89 6.78
N ASP A 370 13.24 0.72 5.48
CA ASP A 370 14.57 0.88 4.88
C ASP A 370 15.08 2.32 5.03
N SER A 371 14.17 3.30 5.08
CA SER A 371 14.51 4.71 5.33
C SER A 371 15.10 4.99 6.71
N LYS A 372 14.89 4.10 7.69
CA LYS A 372 15.37 4.28 9.07
C LYS A 372 16.87 4.01 9.16
N THR A 373 17.52 4.64 10.15
CA THR A 373 18.90 4.30 10.49
C THR A 373 19.00 2.84 10.95
N LYS A 374 20.14 2.18 10.71
CA LYS A 374 20.39 0.80 11.16
C LYS A 374 20.14 0.61 12.67
N SER A 375 20.49 1.61 13.48
CA SER A 375 20.18 1.61 14.92
C SER A 375 18.68 1.52 15.21
N LYS A 376 17.84 2.27 14.48
CA LYS A 376 16.37 2.22 14.64
C LYS A 376 15.78 0.94 14.07
N GLN A 377 16.35 0.39 13.00
CA GLN A 377 15.93 -0.90 12.47
C GLN A 377 16.17 -2.03 13.49
N ALA A 378 17.29 -1.99 14.21
CA ALA A 378 17.65 -2.98 15.22
C ALA A 378 16.74 -2.99 16.47
N GLU A 379 15.94 -1.95 16.70
CA GLU A 379 14.96 -1.91 17.81
C GLU A 379 13.79 -2.89 17.58
N PHE A 380 13.51 -3.24 16.31
CA PHE A 380 12.42 -4.14 15.93
C PHE A 380 12.84 -5.60 16.01
N VAL A 381 12.82 -6.14 17.23
CA VAL A 381 13.17 -7.55 17.49
C VAL A 381 11.96 -8.49 17.49
N GLY A 382 10.74 -7.96 17.42
CA GLY A 382 9.49 -8.72 17.55
C GLY A 382 9.30 -9.35 18.93
N GLU A 383 8.16 -10.01 19.11
CA GLU A 383 7.85 -10.75 20.34
C GLU A 383 8.37 -12.21 20.21
N PRO A 384 9.11 -12.74 21.22
CA PRO A 384 9.77 -14.05 21.11
C PRO A 384 8.84 -15.24 20.82
N THR A 385 7.61 -15.20 21.32
CA THR A 385 6.61 -16.26 21.11
C THR A 385 6.13 -16.26 19.66
N TYR A 386 5.77 -15.10 19.12
CA TYR A 386 5.28 -14.93 17.74
C TYR A 386 6.40 -15.07 16.70
N ASN A 387 7.64 -14.74 17.06
CA ASN A 387 8.80 -14.93 16.19
C ASN A 387 9.00 -16.40 15.78
N LYS A 388 8.49 -17.37 16.55
CA LYS A 388 8.55 -18.80 16.21
C LYS A 388 7.70 -19.19 14.99
N TYR A 389 6.80 -18.32 14.55
CA TYR A 389 6.04 -18.51 13.31
C TYR A 389 6.73 -17.90 12.09
N LEU A 390 7.75 -17.07 12.31
CA LEU A 390 8.41 -16.31 11.24
C LEU A 390 9.71 -17.01 10.78
N PRO A 391 10.20 -16.69 9.58
CA PRO A 391 11.56 -17.01 9.16
C PRO A 391 12.63 -16.46 10.12
N ASP A 392 13.76 -17.17 10.23
CA ASP A 392 14.85 -16.75 11.13
C ASP A 392 15.48 -15.44 10.65
N ASN A 393 15.53 -15.24 9.34
CA ASN A 393 15.99 -14.01 8.68
C ASN A 393 14.90 -12.93 8.54
N HIS A 394 13.70 -13.12 9.08
CA HIS A 394 12.62 -12.14 8.95
C HIS A 394 12.96 -10.85 9.71
N LYS A 395 12.98 -9.69 9.02
CA LYS A 395 13.34 -8.34 9.53
C LYS A 395 12.37 -7.75 10.57
N LYS A 396 11.38 -8.54 11.00
CA LYS A 396 10.27 -8.16 11.91
C LYS A 396 9.46 -6.96 11.41
N VAL A 397 9.44 -6.79 10.08
CA VAL A 397 8.59 -5.87 9.35
C VAL A 397 7.33 -6.61 8.93
N ILE A 398 6.18 -6.08 9.29
CA ILE A 398 4.87 -6.59 8.88
C ILE A 398 4.33 -5.62 7.83
N VAL A 399 4.39 -6.01 6.56
CA VAL A 399 3.91 -5.19 5.47
C VAL A 399 2.38 -5.15 5.50
N ALA A 400 1.80 -3.94 5.48
CA ALA A 400 0.36 -3.76 5.61
C ALA A 400 -0.41 -4.51 4.52
N LYS A 401 0.06 -4.44 3.28
CA LYS A 401 -0.55 -5.11 2.12
C LYS A 401 -0.68 -6.63 2.35
N ASP A 402 0.39 -7.26 2.80
CA ASP A 402 0.45 -8.71 3.04
C ASP A 402 -0.40 -9.13 4.24
N ALA A 403 -0.41 -8.33 5.30
CA ALA A 403 -1.22 -8.59 6.49
C ALA A 403 -2.73 -8.42 6.19
N ILE A 404 -3.10 -7.42 5.39
CA ILE A 404 -4.48 -7.20 4.93
C ILE A 404 -4.93 -8.39 4.06
N GLN A 405 -4.11 -8.84 3.12
CA GLN A 405 -4.45 -10.02 2.31
C GLN A 405 -4.71 -11.26 3.18
N ALA A 406 -3.82 -11.53 4.14
CA ALA A 406 -3.98 -12.67 5.04
C ALA A 406 -5.26 -12.53 5.90
N PHE A 407 -5.56 -11.33 6.36
CA PHE A 407 -6.78 -11.01 7.11
C PHE A 407 -8.05 -11.21 6.27
N VAL A 408 -8.09 -10.70 5.03
CA VAL A 408 -9.25 -10.87 4.14
C VAL A 408 -9.44 -12.34 3.77
N ALA A 409 -8.36 -13.08 3.56
CA ALA A 409 -8.46 -14.52 3.30
C ALA A 409 -8.94 -15.28 4.55
N GLY A 410 -8.32 -15.04 5.70
CA GLY A 410 -8.52 -15.79 6.93
C GLY A 410 -9.76 -15.39 7.73
N ILE A 411 -9.92 -14.11 8.03
CA ILE A 411 -10.96 -13.63 8.93
C ILE A 411 -12.23 -13.23 8.18
N GLU A 412 -12.10 -12.51 7.05
CA GLU A 412 -13.26 -12.20 6.19
C GLU A 412 -13.74 -13.41 5.36
N GLN A 413 -12.95 -14.49 5.33
CA GLN A 413 -13.24 -15.72 4.58
C GLN A 413 -13.44 -15.46 3.07
N ARG A 414 -12.62 -14.55 2.49
CA ARG A 414 -12.59 -14.21 1.04
C ARG A 414 -11.23 -14.52 0.38
N PRO A 415 -10.72 -15.77 0.44
CA PRO A 415 -9.39 -16.11 -0.07
C PRO A 415 -9.23 -15.87 -1.58
N THR A 416 -10.28 -16.11 -2.35
CA THR A 416 -10.31 -15.94 -3.81
C THR A 416 -10.14 -14.48 -4.23
N GLU A 417 -10.84 -13.55 -3.59
CA GLU A 417 -10.73 -12.11 -3.86
C GLU A 417 -9.40 -11.55 -3.33
N SER A 418 -8.95 -12.03 -2.17
CA SER A 418 -7.65 -11.65 -1.60
C SER A 418 -6.49 -12.07 -2.51
N TYR A 419 -6.61 -13.23 -3.16
CA TYR A 419 -5.63 -13.74 -4.13
C TYR A 419 -5.69 -12.97 -5.46
N SER A 420 -6.87 -12.82 -6.05
CA SER A 420 -7.01 -12.27 -7.40
C SER A 420 -7.03 -10.74 -7.48
N SER A 421 -7.45 -10.04 -6.42
CA SER A 421 -7.70 -8.60 -6.44
C SER A 421 -7.37 -7.93 -5.10
N PRO A 422 -6.15 -8.11 -4.57
CA PRO A 422 -5.78 -7.60 -3.25
C PRO A 422 -5.88 -6.07 -3.13
N ALA A 423 -5.64 -5.34 -4.23
CA ALA A 423 -5.74 -3.88 -4.29
C ALA A 423 -7.12 -3.35 -3.88
N GLN A 424 -8.19 -4.12 -4.09
CA GLN A 424 -9.55 -3.74 -3.70
C GLN A 424 -9.72 -3.61 -2.19
N PHE A 425 -8.86 -4.26 -1.40
CA PHE A 425 -8.89 -4.26 0.06
C PHE A 425 -7.78 -3.39 0.68
N LEU A 426 -7.00 -2.68 -0.13
CA LEU A 426 -6.00 -1.72 0.35
C LEU A 426 -6.63 -0.34 0.51
N PRO A 427 -6.04 0.58 1.30
CA PRO A 427 -6.59 1.93 1.45
C PRO A 427 -6.88 2.54 0.07
N ARG A 428 -8.11 3.02 -0.14
CA ARG A 428 -8.67 3.53 -1.42
C ARG A 428 -9.20 2.46 -2.41
N GLY A 429 -9.10 1.17 -2.06
CA GLY A 429 -9.68 0.07 -2.83
C GLY A 429 -11.20 0.00 -2.73
N SER A 430 -11.86 -0.54 -3.76
CA SER A 430 -13.34 -0.53 -3.87
C SER A 430 -14.07 -1.27 -2.75
N LYS A 431 -13.42 -2.23 -2.08
CA LYS A 431 -13.99 -3.06 -1.01
C LYS A 431 -13.36 -2.80 0.35
N TYR A 432 -12.47 -1.81 0.46
CA TYR A 432 -11.80 -1.50 1.72
C TYR A 432 -12.81 -1.17 2.82
N ASP A 433 -13.75 -0.28 2.53
CA ASP A 433 -14.76 0.18 3.50
C ASP A 433 -15.76 -0.92 3.87
N GLU A 434 -15.89 -1.98 3.08
CA GLU A 434 -16.68 -3.15 3.47
C GLU A 434 -16.03 -3.89 4.64
N VAL A 435 -14.70 -3.98 4.61
CA VAL A 435 -13.89 -4.78 5.53
C VAL A 435 -13.47 -3.95 6.75
N PHE A 436 -12.94 -2.74 6.53
CA PHE A 436 -12.42 -1.83 7.54
C PHE A 436 -13.44 -0.73 7.87
N ASN A 437 -14.65 -1.16 8.24
CA ASN A 437 -15.73 -0.28 8.67
C ASN A 437 -15.68 -0.01 10.18
N GLU A 438 -16.56 0.87 10.67
CA GLU A 438 -16.61 1.27 12.08
C GLU A 438 -16.91 0.16 13.09
N LYS A 439 -17.44 -0.99 12.62
CA LYS A 439 -17.68 -2.14 13.49
C LYS A 439 -16.40 -2.95 13.72
N LEU A 440 -15.38 -2.76 12.88
CA LEU A 440 -14.10 -3.41 13.06
C LEU A 440 -13.39 -2.80 14.27
N LYS A 441 -13.06 -3.65 15.24
CA LYS A 441 -12.29 -3.24 16.40
C LYS A 441 -10.83 -3.00 16.01
N ASP A 442 -10.23 -1.93 16.51
CA ASP A 442 -8.80 -1.67 16.37
C ASP A 442 -7.98 -2.66 17.21
N ASP A 443 -7.70 -3.84 16.65
CA ASP A 443 -6.99 -4.91 17.33
C ASP A 443 -5.90 -5.50 16.43
N TYR A 444 -4.64 -5.43 16.88
CA TYR A 444 -3.50 -5.90 16.08
C TYR A 444 -3.61 -7.37 15.70
N ARG A 445 -4.33 -8.18 16.48
CA ARG A 445 -4.52 -9.62 16.26
C ARG A 445 -5.25 -9.93 14.96
N LEU A 446 -6.13 -9.02 14.51
CA LEU A 446 -6.83 -9.15 13.22
C LEU A 446 -5.85 -9.24 12.05
N LEU A 447 -4.75 -8.51 12.11
CA LEU A 447 -3.73 -8.49 11.06
C LEU A 447 -2.56 -9.42 11.36
N LEU A 448 -2.06 -9.43 12.60
CA LEU A 448 -0.87 -10.17 12.95
C LEU A 448 -1.09 -11.68 12.87
N TYR A 449 -2.19 -12.22 13.39
CA TYR A 449 -2.37 -13.66 13.48
C TYR A 449 -2.55 -14.33 12.12
N PRO A 450 -3.36 -13.79 11.19
CA PRO A 450 -3.38 -14.30 9.83
C PRO A 450 -2.03 -14.19 9.12
N TYR A 451 -1.30 -13.08 9.32
CA TYR A 451 0.04 -12.93 8.78
C TYR A 451 1.01 -14.01 9.29
N LEU A 452 1.03 -14.27 10.61
CA LEU A 452 1.88 -15.32 11.19
C LEU A 452 1.54 -16.71 10.66
N ALA A 453 0.25 -17.02 10.47
CA ALA A 453 -0.17 -18.28 9.86
C ALA A 453 0.31 -18.40 8.40
N LYS A 454 0.21 -17.31 7.63
CA LYS A 454 0.70 -17.20 6.24
C LYS A 454 2.22 -17.46 6.17
N GLU A 455 3.00 -16.80 7.02
CA GLU A 455 4.46 -16.94 7.01
C GLU A 455 4.91 -18.34 7.45
N TYR A 456 4.25 -18.91 8.47
CA TYR A 456 4.55 -20.25 8.93
C TYR A 456 4.31 -21.31 7.84
N VAL A 457 3.17 -21.25 7.15
CA VAL A 457 2.83 -22.27 6.14
C VAL A 457 3.76 -22.18 4.93
N LYS A 458 4.15 -20.97 4.50
CA LYS A 458 5.13 -20.77 3.41
C LYS A 458 6.47 -21.43 3.74
N ARG A 459 7.00 -21.21 4.95
CA ARG A 459 8.31 -21.71 5.38
C ARG A 459 8.30 -23.19 5.77
N ASN A 460 7.40 -23.57 6.66
CA ASN A 460 7.46 -24.86 7.37
C ASN A 460 6.68 -25.97 6.69
N LEU A 461 5.70 -25.62 5.84
CA LEU A 461 4.81 -26.57 5.18
C LEU A 461 4.91 -26.51 3.65
N ASN A 462 5.86 -25.72 3.12
CA ASN A 462 6.21 -25.64 1.71
C ASN A 462 5.06 -25.18 0.79
N TYR A 463 4.28 -24.19 1.22
CA TYR A 463 3.27 -23.53 0.37
C TYR A 463 3.86 -22.41 -0.50
N GLY A 464 5.19 -22.25 -0.53
CA GLY A 464 5.89 -21.35 -1.45
C GLY A 464 6.38 -22.05 -2.75
N LYS A 465 7.07 -21.30 -3.62
CA LYS A 465 7.63 -21.80 -4.90
C LYS A 465 8.52 -23.05 -4.79
N LYS A 466 9.15 -23.29 -3.63
CA LYS A 466 10.06 -24.43 -3.38
C LYS A 466 9.33 -25.72 -2.92
N GLY A 467 8.00 -25.76 -2.94
CA GLY A 467 7.22 -26.91 -2.50
C GLY A 467 7.10 -28.05 -3.50
N GLY A 468 7.09 -29.29 -3.01
CA GLY A 468 7.01 -30.50 -3.84
C GLY A 468 5.60 -30.85 -4.36
N HIS A 469 4.55 -30.21 -3.85
CA HIS A 469 3.16 -30.44 -4.29
C HIS A 469 2.77 -29.50 -5.42
N LYS A 470 2.25 -30.04 -6.53
CA LYS A 470 1.96 -29.32 -7.80
C LYS A 470 1.20 -27.99 -7.63
N THR A 471 0.31 -27.91 -6.64
CA THR A 471 -0.63 -26.80 -6.44
C THR A 471 -0.44 -26.01 -5.15
N LYS A 472 0.38 -26.47 -4.20
CA LYS A 472 0.47 -25.83 -2.87
C LYS A 472 0.99 -24.39 -2.94
N ARG A 473 1.81 -24.07 -3.95
CA ARG A 473 2.30 -22.70 -4.19
C ARG A 473 1.19 -21.65 -4.35
N TYR A 474 0.05 -22.05 -4.89
CA TYR A 474 -1.11 -21.17 -5.10
C TYR A 474 -2.11 -21.18 -3.93
N ALA A 475 -1.94 -22.14 -3.01
CA ALA A 475 -2.92 -22.43 -1.97
C ALA A 475 -2.67 -21.69 -0.66
N THR A 476 -1.71 -20.77 -0.59
CA THR A 476 -1.33 -20.11 0.69
C THR A 476 -2.50 -19.36 1.32
N LEU A 477 -3.18 -18.47 0.58
CA LEU A 477 -4.34 -17.73 1.11
C LEU A 477 -5.55 -18.63 1.35
N PHE A 478 -5.73 -19.64 0.51
CA PHE A 478 -6.72 -20.70 0.71
C PHE A 478 -6.48 -21.44 2.03
N PHE A 479 -5.24 -21.84 2.31
CA PHE A 479 -4.85 -22.48 3.56
C PHE A 479 -5.16 -21.59 4.76
N VAL A 480 -4.83 -20.30 4.69
CA VAL A 480 -5.13 -19.35 5.78
C VAL A 480 -6.64 -19.29 6.03
N ALA A 481 -7.47 -19.28 4.99
CA ALA A 481 -8.93 -19.33 5.12
C ALA A 481 -9.42 -20.62 5.80
N VAL A 482 -8.92 -21.80 5.37
CA VAL A 482 -9.28 -23.09 5.97
C VAL A 482 -8.82 -23.18 7.42
N TYR A 483 -7.62 -22.67 7.74
CA TYR A 483 -7.08 -22.64 9.10
C TYR A 483 -8.01 -21.86 10.04
N PHE A 484 -8.41 -20.64 9.69
CA PHE A 484 -9.31 -19.84 10.53
C PHE A 484 -10.71 -20.43 10.60
N LYS A 485 -11.18 -21.06 9.52
CA LYS A 485 -12.46 -21.79 9.53
C LYS A 485 -12.46 -22.95 10.54
N ILE A 486 -11.41 -23.78 10.54
CA ILE A 486 -11.24 -24.86 11.52
C ILE A 486 -11.12 -24.27 12.92
N LEU A 487 -10.29 -23.24 13.10
CA LEU A 487 -10.03 -22.63 14.40
C LEU A 487 -11.29 -22.01 15.02
N HIS A 488 -12.03 -21.20 14.28
CA HIS A 488 -13.22 -20.52 14.79
C HIS A 488 -14.42 -21.47 14.91
N GLU A 489 -14.76 -22.18 13.85
CA GLU A 489 -16.01 -22.95 13.81
C GLU A 489 -15.90 -24.28 14.56
N LYS A 490 -14.76 -24.96 14.43
CA LYS A 490 -14.60 -26.31 14.98
C LYS A 490 -13.90 -26.27 16.32
N ILE A 491 -12.79 -25.55 16.48
CA ILE A 491 -11.99 -25.59 17.71
C ILE A 491 -12.57 -24.68 18.80
N LEU A 492 -12.69 -23.38 18.53
CA LEU A 492 -13.19 -22.38 19.48
C LEU A 492 -14.71 -22.32 19.56
N ARG A 493 -15.39 -22.86 18.53
CA ARG A 493 -16.87 -22.85 18.39
C ARG A 493 -17.46 -21.45 18.57
N THR A 494 -16.77 -20.43 18.05
CA THR A 494 -17.26 -19.05 18.06
C THR A 494 -18.51 -18.97 17.19
N LYS A 495 -19.58 -18.39 17.73
CA LYS A 495 -20.84 -18.18 17.01
C LYS A 495 -20.88 -16.74 16.53
N GLY A 496 -20.91 -16.53 15.21
CA GLY A 496 -20.99 -15.19 14.62
C GLY A 496 -19.80 -14.86 13.73
N ASP A 497 -19.57 -13.57 13.54
CA ASP A 497 -18.48 -13.04 12.72
C ASP A 497 -17.12 -13.31 13.41
N PHE A 498 -16.13 -13.77 12.64
CA PHE A 498 -14.80 -14.12 13.17
C PHE A 498 -14.09 -12.91 13.79
N LYS A 499 -14.51 -11.69 13.44
CA LYS A 499 -14.00 -10.43 14.00
C LYS A 499 -14.41 -10.17 15.46
N GLU A 500 -15.57 -10.64 15.89
CA GLU A 500 -16.14 -10.27 17.21
C GLU A 500 -15.36 -10.89 18.38
N ASP A 501 -14.74 -12.04 18.15
CA ASP A 501 -14.13 -12.88 19.18
C ASP A 501 -12.60 -12.97 19.05
N ILE A 502 -11.94 -11.97 18.42
CA ILE A 502 -10.50 -12.03 18.08
C ILE A 502 -9.59 -12.29 19.30
N GLY A 503 -10.01 -11.87 20.49
CA GLY A 503 -9.28 -12.13 21.73
C GLY A 503 -9.15 -13.61 22.09
N LYS A 504 -10.09 -14.46 21.64
CA LYS A 504 -10.04 -15.92 21.82
C LYS A 504 -8.95 -16.59 20.98
N LEU A 505 -8.32 -15.88 20.05
CA LEU A 505 -7.18 -16.45 19.32
C LEU A 505 -5.88 -16.38 20.14
N GLU A 506 -5.79 -15.45 21.08
CA GLU A 506 -4.52 -15.15 21.75
C GLU A 506 -3.92 -16.34 22.53
N PRO A 507 -4.69 -17.12 23.33
CA PRO A 507 -4.13 -18.28 24.03
C PRO A 507 -3.61 -19.35 23.07
N VAL A 508 -4.28 -19.53 21.92
CA VAL A 508 -3.86 -20.45 20.87
C VAL A 508 -2.54 -19.99 20.25
N PHE A 509 -2.44 -18.72 19.84
CA PHE A 509 -1.22 -18.18 19.23
C PHE A 509 -0.04 -18.08 20.19
N LYS A 510 -0.28 -17.86 21.50
CA LYS A 510 0.77 -17.94 22.53
C LYS A 510 1.23 -19.38 22.78
N SER A 511 0.35 -20.37 22.63
CA SER A 511 0.70 -21.78 22.73
C SER A 511 1.24 -22.33 21.42
N VAL A 512 2.51 -22.04 21.13
CA VAL A 512 3.11 -22.36 19.81
C VAL A 512 2.99 -23.83 19.43
N LYS A 513 3.18 -24.76 20.37
CA LYS A 513 3.03 -26.20 20.09
C LYS A 513 1.59 -26.57 19.70
N LEU A 514 0.60 -26.00 20.40
CA LEU A 514 -0.80 -26.22 20.09
C LEU A 514 -1.13 -25.65 18.71
N ASN A 515 -0.73 -24.41 18.43
CA ASN A 515 -1.03 -23.78 17.16
C ASN A 515 -0.38 -24.51 15.98
N GLN A 516 0.87 -24.96 16.15
CA GLN A 516 1.55 -25.80 15.16
C GLN A 516 0.79 -27.11 14.88
N ARG A 517 0.15 -27.70 15.90
CA ARG A 517 -0.70 -28.88 15.73
C ARG A 517 -1.93 -28.55 14.87
N ILE A 518 -2.57 -27.40 15.09
CA ILE A 518 -3.71 -26.91 14.29
C ILE A 518 -3.29 -26.61 12.85
N LEU A 519 -2.13 -25.99 12.65
CA LEU A 519 -1.57 -25.70 11.31
C LEU A 519 -1.27 -26.99 10.54
N LYS A 520 -0.73 -28.03 11.19
CA LYS A 520 -0.49 -29.35 10.57
C LYS A 520 -1.78 -30.11 10.26
N LEU A 521 -2.77 -30.04 11.15
CA LEU A 521 -4.12 -30.54 10.89
C LEU A 521 -4.71 -29.86 9.64
N THR A 522 -4.60 -28.54 9.55
CA THR A 522 -5.05 -27.78 8.38
C THR A 522 -4.33 -28.22 7.11
N ASP A 523 -3.02 -28.45 7.16
CA ASP A 523 -2.25 -28.94 6.01
C ASP A 523 -2.75 -30.30 5.52
N THR A 524 -3.12 -31.18 6.45
CA THR A 524 -3.71 -32.48 6.13
C THR A 524 -5.04 -32.31 5.41
N VAL A 525 -5.92 -31.44 5.93
CA VAL A 525 -7.21 -31.12 5.30
C VAL A 525 -7.03 -30.53 3.90
N VAL A 526 -6.14 -29.55 3.76
CA VAL A 526 -5.87 -28.88 2.48
C VAL A 526 -5.24 -29.84 1.48
N THR A 527 -4.31 -30.70 1.90
CA THR A 527 -3.72 -31.72 1.01
C THR A 527 -4.80 -32.69 0.52
N LYS A 528 -5.64 -33.21 1.43
CA LYS A 528 -6.77 -34.08 1.07
C LYS A 528 -7.81 -33.41 0.17
N PHE A 529 -7.94 -32.09 0.26
CA PHE A 529 -8.78 -31.30 -0.64
C PHE A 529 -8.16 -31.20 -2.03
N LEU A 530 -6.86 -30.85 -2.11
CA LEU A 530 -6.15 -30.71 -3.38
C LEU A 530 -6.00 -32.04 -4.14
N ASP A 531 -6.04 -33.17 -3.42
CA ASP A 531 -6.02 -34.53 -3.99
C ASP A 531 -7.43 -35.10 -4.25
N ASP A 532 -8.50 -34.34 -4.01
CA ASP A 532 -9.87 -34.81 -4.27
C ASP A 532 -10.18 -34.78 -5.76
N THR A 533 -10.78 -35.84 -6.29
CA THR A 533 -11.10 -35.95 -7.73
C THR A 533 -12.05 -34.85 -8.20
N VAL A 534 -12.99 -34.41 -7.36
CA VAL A 534 -13.92 -33.31 -7.71
C VAL A 534 -13.16 -31.99 -7.82
N VAL A 535 -12.09 -31.82 -7.05
CA VAL A 535 -11.23 -30.63 -7.10
C VAL A 535 -10.32 -30.67 -8.32
N ASP A 536 -9.77 -31.84 -8.67
CA ASP A 536 -8.97 -32.02 -9.90
C ASP A 536 -9.82 -31.72 -11.15
N ASP A 537 -11.07 -32.22 -11.21
CA ASP A 537 -12.01 -31.92 -12.30
C ASP A 537 -12.31 -30.40 -12.43
N GLU A 538 -12.48 -29.69 -11.31
CA GLU A 538 -12.73 -28.25 -11.30
C GLU A 538 -11.46 -27.45 -11.65
N MET A 539 -10.28 -27.94 -11.27
CA MET A 539 -9.00 -27.35 -11.68
C MET A 539 -8.80 -27.46 -13.19
N ASP A 540 -9.16 -28.61 -13.78
CA ASP A 540 -9.12 -28.81 -15.23
C ASP A 540 -10.12 -27.88 -15.94
N ALA A 541 -11.33 -27.73 -15.39
CA ALA A 541 -12.33 -26.80 -15.92
C ALA A 541 -11.88 -25.32 -15.86
N ALA A 542 -11.07 -24.95 -14.87
CA ALA A 542 -10.50 -23.61 -14.73
C ALA A 542 -9.33 -23.32 -15.69
N ASN A 543 -8.86 -24.31 -16.45
CA ASN A 543 -7.71 -24.30 -17.37
C ASN A 543 -6.33 -24.09 -16.71
N THR A 544 -6.24 -23.32 -15.62
CA THR A 544 -4.99 -23.08 -14.90
C THR A 544 -5.21 -23.12 -13.39
N TYR A 545 -4.18 -23.52 -12.64
CA TYR A 545 -4.23 -23.46 -11.18
C TYR A 545 -4.46 -22.03 -10.68
N HIS A 546 -3.85 -21.02 -11.30
CA HIS A 546 -4.06 -19.63 -10.95
C HIS A 546 -5.54 -19.23 -11.06
N ASN A 547 -6.22 -19.58 -12.15
CA ASN A 547 -7.66 -19.31 -12.32
C ASN A 547 -8.50 -20.03 -11.27
N PHE A 548 -8.17 -21.29 -10.96
CA PHE A 548 -8.87 -22.05 -9.94
C PHE A 548 -8.83 -21.34 -8.59
N PHE A 549 -7.65 -20.93 -8.11
CA PHE A 549 -7.52 -20.21 -6.85
C PHE A 549 -8.09 -18.78 -6.91
N SER A 550 -8.07 -18.15 -8.10
CA SER A 550 -8.58 -16.80 -8.33
C SER A 550 -10.09 -16.68 -8.46
N HIS A 551 -10.81 -17.76 -8.79
CA HIS A 551 -12.27 -17.69 -9.03
C HIS A 551 -13.10 -18.87 -8.50
N HIS A 552 -12.51 -20.06 -8.30
CA HIS A 552 -13.28 -21.30 -8.09
C HIS A 552 -13.12 -21.91 -6.69
N VAL A 553 -11.93 -21.84 -6.09
CA VAL A 553 -11.56 -22.59 -4.88
C VAL A 553 -12.47 -22.37 -3.66
N TRP A 554 -13.21 -21.25 -3.63
CA TRP A 554 -14.07 -20.85 -2.52
C TRP A 554 -15.56 -20.76 -2.88
N GLN A 555 -16.00 -21.43 -3.95
CA GLN A 555 -17.42 -21.55 -4.31
C GLN A 555 -18.13 -22.62 -3.46
N ASP A 556 -19.47 -22.61 -3.42
CA ASP A 556 -20.30 -23.51 -2.60
C ASP A 556 -20.03 -25.01 -2.84
N SER A 557 -19.63 -25.40 -4.06
CA SER A 557 -19.23 -26.77 -4.38
C SER A 557 -17.93 -27.14 -3.66
N MET A 558 -16.92 -26.27 -3.75
CA MET A 558 -15.61 -26.47 -3.13
C MET A 558 -15.71 -26.39 -1.60
N ILE A 559 -16.49 -25.45 -1.06
CA ILE A 559 -16.73 -25.35 0.40
C ILE A 559 -17.31 -26.67 0.95
N ARG A 560 -18.19 -27.34 0.21
CA ARG A 560 -18.71 -28.67 0.62
C ARG A 560 -17.62 -29.73 0.65
N VAL A 561 -16.68 -29.70 -0.29
CA VAL A 561 -15.51 -30.60 -0.26
C VAL A 561 -14.64 -30.29 0.96
N ILE A 562 -14.36 -29.01 1.24
CA ILE A 562 -13.58 -28.58 2.42
C ILE A 562 -14.24 -29.09 3.70
N GLU A 563 -15.54 -28.87 3.91
CA GLU A 563 -16.26 -29.34 5.09
C GLU A 563 -16.21 -30.88 5.22
N LYS A 564 -16.30 -31.60 4.09
CA LYS A 564 -16.13 -33.05 4.06
C LYS A 564 -14.73 -33.46 4.52
N LYS A 565 -13.67 -32.76 4.09
CA LYS A 565 -12.29 -33.05 4.53
C LYS A 565 -12.05 -32.67 5.98
N ILE A 566 -12.61 -31.56 6.46
CA ILE A 566 -12.57 -31.19 7.88
C ILE A 566 -13.22 -32.27 8.74
N LYS A 567 -14.39 -32.78 8.33
CA LYS A 567 -15.11 -33.85 9.04
C LYS A 567 -14.31 -35.17 9.11
N GLN A 568 -13.42 -35.43 8.16
CA GLN A 568 -12.55 -36.62 8.21
C GLN A 568 -11.50 -36.53 9.33
N GLU A 569 -11.26 -35.35 9.89
CA GLU A 569 -10.29 -35.11 10.97
C GLU A 569 -10.96 -34.83 12.33
N ASP A 570 -12.24 -35.21 12.51
CA ASP A 570 -13.03 -34.85 13.70
C ASP A 570 -12.45 -35.42 15.00
N GLU A 571 -11.78 -36.57 14.95
CA GLU A 571 -11.07 -37.17 16.09
C GLU A 571 -9.92 -36.26 16.57
N GLU A 572 -9.09 -35.78 15.65
CA GLU A 572 -7.96 -34.89 15.95
C GLU A 572 -8.47 -33.51 16.41
N ILE A 573 -9.51 -32.98 15.76
CA ILE A 573 -10.19 -31.75 16.17
C ILE A 573 -10.70 -31.87 17.60
N THR A 574 -11.35 -32.98 17.95
CA THR A 574 -11.85 -33.23 19.31
C THR A 574 -10.71 -33.32 20.32
N GLY A 575 -9.59 -33.93 19.94
CA GLY A 575 -8.37 -33.96 20.75
C GLY A 575 -7.80 -32.56 21.03
N ILE A 576 -7.78 -31.69 20.02
CA ILE A 576 -7.33 -30.30 20.14
C ILE A 576 -8.32 -29.47 20.97
N GLN A 577 -9.63 -29.63 20.78
CA GLN A 577 -10.66 -28.93 21.56
C GLN A 577 -10.47 -29.11 23.06
N LYS A 578 -10.17 -30.33 23.52
CA LYS A 578 -9.92 -30.60 24.95
C LYS A 578 -8.75 -29.78 25.50
N ILE A 579 -7.64 -29.71 24.74
CA ILE A 579 -6.46 -28.92 25.14
C ILE A 579 -6.78 -27.42 25.16
N VAL A 580 -7.58 -26.95 24.20
CA VAL A 580 -7.97 -25.54 24.10
C VAL A 580 -8.89 -25.14 25.23
N GLN A 581 -9.79 -26.02 25.69
CA GLN A 581 -10.64 -25.77 26.84
C GLN A 581 -9.84 -25.53 28.13
N ASP A 582 -8.65 -26.13 28.26
CA ASP A 582 -7.77 -25.92 29.41
C ASP A 582 -7.00 -24.58 29.36
N LEU A 583 -7.08 -23.83 28.26
CA LEU A 583 -6.40 -22.53 28.07
C LEU A 583 -7.27 -21.31 28.40
N PHE A 584 -8.59 -21.49 28.53
CA PHE A 584 -9.58 -20.46 28.87
C PHE A 584 -10.20 -20.76 30.23
#